data_AF-A0A1Q6R7K9-F1
#
_entry.id   AF-A0A1Q6R7K9-F1
#
_cell.length_a   1.000
_cell.length_b   1.000
_cell.length_c   1.000
_cell.angle_alpha   90.00
_cell.angle_beta   90.00
_cell.angle_gamma   90.00
#
_symmetry.space_group_name_H-M   'P 1'
#
loop_
_entity.id
_entity.type
_entity.pdbx_description
1 polymer ?
#
loop_
_entity_poly.entity_id
_entity_poly.type
_entity_poly.pdbx_seq_one_letter_code
_entity_poly.pdbx_strand_id
1 'polypeptide(L)'
;DHNTVGAGTGIITKSVVLNVVEDRHNHTVAATFPAEGPFQGGFCGWGLYSKEIAENLRYMREELFPPMVEALHKLGGIPIKPILAESMQMGDENHTRQTACDYIYDRLMLPALFELDRPKKEIMKTVRYIVDTPRFFHCYGQAAARAALVAADGTEYSTMVTAVCGNGVEFGIKIASLPGQWFTAPAPMMKGRYTSSEFTEKDQLPWIGDSCVVECAGMGGLAAAASPIVCSLRGLKLKDAIHITREMEEICITHNPAFPVPNLDFDFLPVGIDIGGLIGAGMARVPMQCFEKALVAFGEKYL
;
A
#
# COMPACT_ATOMS: atom_id res chain seq x y z
N ASP A 1 14.72 2.00 -3.36
CA ASP A 1 15.42 3.15 -4.01
C ASP A 1 15.22 3.27 -5.52
N HIS A 2 14.22 2.60 -6.12
CA HIS A 2 13.92 2.72 -7.55
C HIS A 2 12.48 3.24 -7.79
N ASN A 3 11.90 3.92 -6.80
CA ASN A 3 10.47 4.26 -6.75
C ASN A 3 9.54 3.07 -7.05
N THR A 4 9.97 1.89 -6.63
CA THR A 4 9.16 0.68 -6.60
C THR A 4 8.72 0.40 -5.17
N VAL A 5 7.54 -0.20 -5.03
CA VAL A 5 7.03 -0.72 -3.75
C VAL A 5 6.60 -2.16 -3.91
N GLY A 6 6.99 -2.99 -2.95
CA GLY A 6 6.66 -4.41 -2.94
C GLY A 6 6.10 -4.88 -1.61
N ALA A 7 4.86 -5.39 -1.62
CA ALA A 7 4.29 -6.04 -0.45
C ALA A 7 4.99 -7.38 -0.17
N GLY A 8 5.03 -7.78 1.11
CA GLY A 8 5.69 -9.01 1.54
C GLY A 8 7.17 -9.01 1.15
N THR A 9 7.66 -10.05 0.48
CA THR A 9 9.07 -10.13 0.05
C THR A 9 9.49 -9.04 -0.94
N GLY A 10 8.54 -8.44 -1.66
CA GLY A 10 8.80 -7.32 -2.55
C GLY A 10 9.64 -7.64 -3.80
N ILE A 11 9.75 -8.91 -4.18
CA ILE A 11 10.68 -9.32 -5.23
C ILE A 11 10.19 -8.84 -6.60
N ILE A 12 11.00 -8.02 -7.25
CA ILE A 12 10.77 -7.55 -8.62
C ILE A 12 11.98 -7.91 -9.46
N THR A 13 11.75 -8.53 -10.62
CA THR A 13 12.79 -8.83 -11.61
C THR A 13 12.46 -8.17 -12.94
N LYS A 14 13.45 -8.10 -13.85
CA LYS A 14 13.29 -7.49 -15.18
C LYS A 14 12.12 -8.02 -16.02
N SER A 15 11.63 -9.22 -15.71
CA SER A 15 10.60 -9.93 -16.49
C SER A 15 9.19 -9.78 -15.91
N VAL A 16 9.08 -9.23 -14.70
CA VAL A 16 7.81 -9.02 -14.00
C VAL A 16 7.14 -7.79 -14.60
N VAL A 17 5.84 -7.92 -14.92
CA VAL A 17 5.01 -6.78 -15.31
C VAL A 17 4.82 -5.87 -14.11
N LEU A 18 4.78 -4.56 -14.33
CA LEU A 18 4.56 -3.59 -13.26
C LEU A 18 3.29 -2.78 -13.52
N ASN A 19 2.54 -2.53 -12.45
CA ASN A 19 1.56 -1.47 -12.39
C ASN A 19 2.31 -0.16 -12.17
N VAL A 20 2.08 0.82 -13.04
CA VAL A 20 2.74 2.13 -13.00
C VAL A 20 1.72 3.18 -12.64
N VAL A 21 2.02 4.00 -11.63
CA VAL A 21 1.19 5.12 -11.19
C VAL A 21 2.00 6.40 -11.29
N GLU A 22 1.45 7.37 -12.00
CA GLU A 22 1.96 8.74 -12.08
C GLU A 22 1.07 9.66 -11.24
N ASP A 23 1.67 10.47 -10.38
CA ASP A 23 0.99 11.62 -9.81
C ASP A 23 1.03 12.76 -10.84
N ARG A 24 -0.14 13.06 -11.42
CA ARG A 24 -0.28 14.07 -12.49
C ARG A 24 -0.01 15.50 -12.04
N HIS A 25 0.04 15.78 -10.75
CA HIS A 25 0.31 17.13 -10.26
C HIS A 25 1.82 17.43 -10.24
N ASN A 26 2.64 16.46 -9.85
CA ASN A 26 4.08 16.63 -9.67
C ASN A 26 4.94 15.75 -10.60
N HIS A 27 4.31 14.92 -11.44
CA HIS A 27 4.94 14.02 -12.41
C HIS A 27 5.89 12.98 -11.80
N THR A 28 5.74 12.70 -10.51
CA THR A 28 6.43 11.58 -9.89
C THR A 28 5.77 10.26 -10.33
N VAL A 29 6.62 9.25 -10.53
CA VAL A 29 6.19 7.92 -10.96
C VAL A 29 6.65 6.91 -9.93
N ALA A 30 5.74 6.02 -9.55
CA ALA A 30 6.05 4.84 -8.78
C ALA A 30 5.45 3.59 -9.42
N ALA A 31 6.05 2.45 -9.14
CA ALA A 31 5.64 1.17 -9.70
C ALA A 31 5.57 0.06 -8.66
N THR A 32 4.78 -0.97 -8.95
CA THR A 32 4.63 -2.14 -8.09
C THR A 32 4.31 -3.36 -8.94
N PHE A 33 4.59 -4.56 -8.44
CA PHE A 33 4.13 -5.77 -9.11
C PHE A 33 2.59 -5.89 -8.99
N PRO A 34 1.92 -6.56 -9.94
CA PRO A 34 0.49 -6.82 -9.84
C PRO A 34 0.19 -8.01 -8.92
N ALA A 35 -1.04 -8.12 -8.44
CA ALA A 35 -1.49 -9.31 -7.74
C ALA A 35 -1.30 -10.55 -8.63
N GLU A 36 -0.65 -11.60 -8.11
CA GLU A 36 -0.27 -12.81 -8.87
C GLU A 36 -1.43 -13.81 -9.06
N GLY A 37 -2.66 -13.31 -9.07
CA GLY A 37 -3.89 -14.06 -9.30
C GLY A 37 -4.05 -15.27 -8.39
N PRO A 38 -4.17 -16.49 -8.94
CA PRO A 38 -4.43 -17.70 -8.15
C PRO A 38 -3.32 -18.01 -7.13
N PHE A 39 -2.11 -17.47 -7.31
CA PHE A 39 -1.00 -17.67 -6.39
C PHE A 39 -0.94 -16.64 -5.25
N GLN A 40 -1.85 -15.65 -5.20
CA GLN A 40 -2.06 -14.74 -4.07
C GLN A 40 -0.77 -14.10 -3.51
N GLY A 41 0.17 -13.73 -4.40
CA GLY A 41 1.48 -13.19 -4.02
C GLY A 41 2.63 -14.19 -4.10
N GLY A 42 2.45 -15.37 -4.71
CA GLY A 42 3.46 -16.41 -4.95
C GLY A 42 4.93 -15.95 -4.93
N PHE A 43 5.45 -15.47 -6.06
CA PHE A 43 6.88 -15.11 -6.16
C PHE A 43 7.16 -13.72 -5.60
N CYS A 44 6.38 -12.71 -6.00
CA CYS A 44 6.69 -11.32 -5.68
C CYS A 44 6.38 -11.01 -4.22
N GLY A 45 5.25 -11.53 -3.70
CA GLY A 45 4.76 -11.28 -2.35
C GLY A 45 5.31 -12.23 -1.28
N TRP A 46 5.52 -13.50 -1.59
CA TRP A 46 5.89 -14.54 -0.61
C TRP A 46 7.24 -15.19 -0.87
N GLY A 47 7.93 -14.83 -1.96
CA GLY A 47 9.24 -15.38 -2.31
C GLY A 47 9.21 -16.84 -2.73
N LEU A 48 8.03 -17.38 -3.09
CA LEU A 48 7.88 -18.76 -3.50
C LEU A 48 8.22 -18.92 -4.98
N TYR A 49 9.01 -19.95 -5.30
CA TYR A 49 9.37 -20.25 -6.68
C TYR A 49 9.09 -21.70 -7.03
N SER A 50 8.19 -21.90 -8.00
CA SER A 50 7.91 -23.18 -8.63
C SER A 50 7.78 -23.00 -10.14
N LYS A 51 7.74 -24.11 -10.88
CA LYS A 51 7.54 -24.07 -12.34
C LYS A 51 6.19 -23.43 -12.69
N GLU A 52 5.16 -23.76 -11.92
CA GLU A 52 3.79 -23.27 -12.08
C GLU A 52 3.69 -21.76 -11.81
N ILE A 53 4.37 -21.27 -10.78
CA ILE A 53 4.44 -19.82 -10.49
C ILE A 53 5.15 -19.07 -11.63
N ALA A 54 6.27 -19.61 -12.12
CA ALA A 54 7.00 -19.01 -13.23
C ALA A 54 6.19 -19.03 -14.55
N GLU A 55 5.43 -20.09 -14.80
CA GLU A 55 4.49 -20.18 -15.92
C GLU A 55 3.34 -19.18 -15.78
N ASN A 56 2.79 -19.00 -14.57
CA ASN A 56 1.76 -18.02 -14.31
C ASN A 56 2.24 -16.57 -14.56
N LEU A 57 3.44 -16.21 -14.11
CA LEU A 57 4.01 -14.89 -14.38
C LEU A 57 4.18 -14.61 -15.89
N ARG A 58 4.57 -15.63 -16.67
CA ARG A 58 4.63 -15.53 -18.14
C ARG A 58 3.24 -15.41 -18.74
N TYR A 59 2.30 -16.25 -18.33
CA TYR A 59 0.91 -16.21 -18.78
C TYR A 59 0.24 -14.85 -18.48
N MET A 60 0.46 -14.30 -17.28
CA MET A 60 0.01 -12.95 -16.94
C MET A 60 0.55 -11.94 -17.95
N ARG A 61 1.88 -11.89 -18.12
CA ARG A 61 2.52 -10.95 -19.05
C ARG A 61 2.05 -11.09 -20.49
N GLU A 62 1.93 -12.31 -20.98
CA GLU A 62 1.76 -12.61 -22.40
C GLU A 62 0.28 -12.67 -22.83
N GLU A 63 -0.63 -12.99 -21.91
CA GLU A 63 -2.04 -13.20 -22.24
C GLU A 63 -3.02 -12.33 -21.44
N LEU A 64 -2.75 -12.05 -20.16
CA LEU A 64 -3.71 -11.34 -19.30
C LEU A 64 -3.57 -9.82 -19.35
N PHE A 65 -2.33 -9.32 -19.32
CA PHE A 65 -2.02 -7.89 -19.31
C PHE A 65 -2.22 -7.17 -20.65
N PRO A 66 -1.98 -7.76 -21.84
CA PRO A 66 -2.11 -7.02 -23.09
C PRO A 66 -3.49 -6.38 -23.32
N PRO A 67 -4.63 -7.06 -23.08
CA PRO A 67 -5.94 -6.42 -23.14
C PRO A 67 -6.11 -5.30 -22.10
N MET A 68 -5.58 -5.47 -20.89
CA MET A 68 -5.65 -4.43 -19.83
C MET A 68 -4.88 -3.17 -20.23
N VAL A 69 -3.68 -3.32 -20.81
CA VAL A 69 -2.86 -2.19 -21.26
C VAL A 69 -3.56 -1.43 -22.40
N GLU A 70 -4.16 -2.15 -23.35
CA GLU A 70 -4.93 -1.52 -24.43
C GLU A 70 -6.14 -0.75 -23.90
N ALA A 71 -6.92 -1.35 -22.99
CA ALA A 71 -8.02 -0.67 -22.33
C ALA A 71 -7.56 0.57 -21.54
N LEU A 72 -6.44 0.47 -20.81
CA LEU A 72 -5.87 1.57 -20.05
C LEU A 72 -5.45 2.74 -20.94
N HIS A 73 -4.85 2.46 -22.12
CA HIS A 73 -4.52 3.49 -23.10
C HIS A 73 -5.76 4.19 -23.66
N LYS A 74 -6.84 3.45 -23.95
CA LYS A 74 -8.11 4.05 -24.39
C LYS A 74 -8.74 4.95 -23.33
N LEU A 75 -8.65 4.55 -22.05
CA LEU A 75 -9.13 5.35 -20.91
C LEU A 75 -8.24 6.58 -20.63
N GLY A 76 -7.02 6.61 -21.16
CA GLY A 76 -6.02 7.60 -20.78
C GLY A 76 -5.56 7.45 -19.32
N GLY A 77 -5.59 6.23 -18.79
CA GLY A 77 -5.31 5.92 -17.38
C GLY A 77 -6.56 5.81 -16.50
N ILE A 78 -6.40 5.25 -15.30
CA ILE A 78 -7.46 5.16 -14.29
C ILE A 78 -7.10 6.08 -13.11
N PRO A 79 -7.99 6.98 -12.67
CA PRO A 79 -7.70 7.89 -11.57
C PRO A 79 -7.77 7.13 -10.23
N ILE A 80 -6.60 6.82 -9.67
CA ILE A 80 -6.47 6.02 -8.44
C ILE A 80 -6.97 6.76 -7.19
N LYS A 81 -6.70 8.07 -7.06
CA LYS A 81 -7.07 8.86 -5.88
C LYS A 81 -8.59 8.90 -5.62
N PRO A 82 -9.47 9.11 -6.62
CA PRO A 82 -10.92 8.97 -6.44
C PRO A 82 -11.37 7.57 -5.98
N ILE A 83 -10.76 6.50 -6.49
CA ILE A 83 -11.08 5.13 -6.07
C ILE A 83 -10.80 4.94 -4.58
N LEU A 84 -9.61 5.37 -4.12
CA LEU A 84 -9.22 5.33 -2.72
C LEU A 84 -10.15 6.16 -1.82
N ALA A 85 -10.57 7.34 -2.27
CA ALA A 85 -11.44 8.23 -1.51
C ALA A 85 -12.88 7.70 -1.37
N GLU A 86 -13.44 7.16 -2.45
CA GLU A 86 -14.79 6.58 -2.44
C GLU A 86 -14.81 5.26 -1.66
N SER A 87 -13.76 4.43 -1.76
CA SER A 87 -13.68 3.16 -1.05
C SER A 87 -13.67 3.30 0.48
N MET A 88 -13.07 4.38 1.02
CA MET A 88 -13.08 4.68 2.45
C MET A 88 -14.48 4.93 3.00
N GLN A 89 -15.36 5.53 2.19
CA GLN A 89 -16.77 5.71 2.52
C GLN A 89 -17.56 4.40 2.43
N MET A 90 -16.97 3.36 1.82
CA MET A 90 -17.53 2.01 1.66
C MET A 90 -16.83 0.98 2.57
N GLY A 91 -16.11 1.45 3.59
CA GLY A 91 -15.56 0.63 4.65
C GLY A 91 -14.13 0.12 4.41
N ASP A 92 -13.43 0.55 3.36
CA ASP A 92 -12.02 0.20 3.15
C ASP A 92 -11.09 1.12 3.96
N GLU A 93 -9.97 0.58 4.42
CA GLU A 93 -8.86 1.39 4.97
C GLU A 93 -7.64 1.41 4.04
N ASN A 94 -7.72 0.70 2.91
CA ASN A 94 -6.72 0.69 1.85
C ASN A 94 -5.34 0.09 2.19
N HIS A 95 -5.20 -0.69 3.27
CA HIS A 95 -4.01 -1.51 3.54
C HIS A 95 -4.33 -2.99 3.79
N THR A 96 -5.26 -3.32 4.67
CA THR A 96 -5.77 -4.66 4.95
C THR A 96 -7.02 -5.00 4.10
N ARG A 97 -7.93 -4.05 3.92
CA ARG A 97 -9.20 -4.22 3.20
C ARG A 97 -9.29 -3.23 2.03
N GLN A 98 -9.53 -3.78 0.84
CA GLN A 98 -9.63 -3.07 -0.44
C GLN A 98 -10.81 -3.56 -1.30
N THR A 99 -11.85 -4.13 -0.68
CA THR A 99 -12.95 -4.77 -1.44
C THR A 99 -13.76 -3.75 -2.23
N ALA A 100 -14.00 -2.56 -1.68
CA ALA A 100 -14.68 -1.51 -2.41
C ALA A 100 -13.80 -0.95 -3.53
N CYS A 101 -12.49 -0.81 -3.30
CA CYS A 101 -11.54 -0.47 -4.35
C CYS A 101 -11.60 -1.43 -5.54
N ASP A 102 -11.62 -2.75 -5.30
CA ASP A 102 -11.76 -3.77 -6.34
C ASP A 102 -13.02 -3.53 -7.18
N TYR A 103 -14.19 -3.33 -6.54
CA TYR A 103 -15.45 -3.11 -7.25
C TYR A 103 -15.52 -1.79 -8.02
N ILE A 104 -14.95 -0.71 -7.48
CA ILE A 104 -14.89 0.57 -8.19
C ILE A 104 -13.95 0.45 -9.39
N TYR A 105 -12.81 -0.25 -9.24
CA TYR A 105 -11.91 -0.54 -10.35
C TYR A 105 -12.60 -1.35 -11.44
N ASP A 106 -13.34 -2.41 -11.07
CA ASP A 106 -14.11 -3.24 -12.00
C ASP A 106 -15.11 -2.40 -12.83
N ARG A 107 -15.82 -1.49 -12.16
CA ARG A 107 -16.77 -0.57 -12.82
C ARG A 107 -16.11 0.28 -13.91
N LEU A 108 -14.81 0.59 -13.78
CA LEU A 108 -14.05 1.38 -14.75
C LEU A 108 -13.39 0.52 -15.83
N MET A 109 -12.74 -0.58 -15.42
CA MET A 109 -11.94 -1.41 -16.31
C MET A 109 -12.77 -2.37 -17.16
N LEU A 110 -13.81 -3.01 -16.60
CA LEU A 110 -14.56 -4.04 -17.31
C LEU A 110 -15.27 -3.50 -18.57
N PRO A 111 -15.98 -2.35 -18.54
CA PRO A 111 -16.58 -1.78 -19.75
C PRO A 111 -15.52 -1.49 -20.83
N ALA A 112 -14.38 -0.91 -20.45
CA ALA A 112 -13.29 -0.60 -21.37
C ALA A 112 -12.70 -1.86 -22.04
N LEU A 113 -12.63 -2.98 -21.31
CA LEU A 113 -12.24 -4.27 -21.86
C LEU A 113 -13.26 -4.81 -22.88
N PHE A 114 -14.56 -4.66 -22.62
CA PHE A 114 -15.62 -5.11 -23.54
C PHE A 114 -15.75 -4.26 -24.80
N GLU A 115 -15.22 -3.03 -24.79
CA GLU A 115 -15.14 -2.13 -25.96
C GLU A 115 -13.91 -2.38 -26.86
N LEU A 116 -13.04 -3.35 -26.50
CA LEU A 116 -11.91 -3.72 -27.33
C LEU A 116 -12.32 -4.60 -28.51
N ASP A 117 -11.66 -4.41 -29.65
CA ASP A 117 -11.80 -5.31 -30.80
C ASP A 117 -10.86 -6.51 -30.63
N ARG A 118 -11.23 -7.39 -29.69
CA ARG A 118 -10.48 -8.60 -29.35
C ARG A 118 -11.40 -9.81 -29.27
N PRO A 119 -10.87 -11.03 -29.51
CA PRO A 119 -11.65 -12.24 -29.30
C PRO A 119 -12.22 -12.28 -27.88
N LYS A 120 -13.52 -12.54 -27.73
CA LYS A 120 -14.20 -12.65 -26.43
C LYS A 120 -13.46 -13.56 -25.45
N LYS A 121 -12.82 -14.62 -25.94
CA LYS A 121 -12.04 -15.55 -25.12
C LYS A 121 -10.84 -14.87 -24.44
N GLU A 122 -10.15 -13.96 -25.11
CA GLU A 122 -9.03 -13.19 -24.53
C GLU A 122 -9.54 -12.22 -23.48
N ILE A 123 -10.57 -11.42 -23.83
CA ILE A 123 -11.20 -10.48 -22.89
C ILE A 123 -11.64 -11.21 -21.62
N MET A 124 -12.32 -12.35 -21.76
CA MET A 124 -12.81 -13.10 -20.60
C MET A 124 -11.70 -13.69 -19.72
N LYS A 125 -10.51 -14.01 -20.26
CA LYS A 125 -9.36 -14.41 -19.43
C LYS A 125 -8.91 -13.26 -18.54
N THR A 126 -8.77 -12.07 -19.11
CA THR A 126 -8.42 -10.85 -18.38
C THR A 126 -9.49 -10.47 -17.35
N VAL A 127 -10.77 -10.52 -17.72
CA VAL A 127 -11.89 -10.28 -16.79
C VAL A 127 -11.80 -11.22 -15.60
N ARG A 128 -11.62 -12.53 -15.84
CA ARG A 128 -11.48 -13.54 -14.77
C ARG A 128 -10.28 -13.27 -13.88
N TYR A 129 -9.15 -12.91 -14.48
CA TYR A 129 -7.99 -12.48 -13.71
C TYR A 129 -8.32 -11.29 -12.78
N ILE A 130 -8.99 -10.25 -13.26
CA ILE A 130 -9.31 -9.08 -12.43
C ILE A 130 -10.28 -9.48 -11.30
N VAL A 131 -11.43 -10.08 -11.64
CA VAL A 131 -12.54 -10.28 -10.69
C VAL A 131 -12.34 -11.45 -9.73
N ASP A 132 -11.60 -12.48 -10.15
CA ASP A 132 -11.37 -13.67 -9.31
C ASP A 132 -10.10 -13.51 -8.44
N THR A 133 -9.27 -12.49 -8.68
CA THR A 133 -8.07 -12.23 -7.87
C THR A 133 -8.44 -11.53 -6.56
N PRO A 134 -8.20 -12.16 -5.39
CA PRO A 134 -8.45 -11.51 -4.12
C PRO A 134 -7.53 -10.29 -3.95
N ARG A 135 -8.08 -9.16 -3.50
CA ARG A 135 -7.33 -7.94 -3.21
C ARG A 135 -6.54 -7.45 -4.44
N PHE A 136 -7.14 -7.52 -5.61
CA PHE A 136 -6.53 -7.11 -6.88
C PHE A 136 -5.96 -5.69 -6.80
N PHE A 137 -6.68 -4.77 -6.16
CA PHE A 137 -6.32 -3.37 -6.03
C PHE A 137 -5.17 -3.09 -5.05
N HIS A 138 -4.82 -4.04 -4.17
CA HIS A 138 -3.88 -3.85 -3.06
C HIS A 138 -2.57 -3.17 -3.46
N CYS A 139 -2.00 -3.56 -4.60
CA CYS A 139 -0.70 -3.03 -5.04
C CYS A 139 -0.83 -1.58 -5.54
N TYR A 140 -1.92 -1.22 -6.22
CA TYR A 140 -2.11 0.11 -6.79
C TYR A 140 -2.14 1.21 -5.71
N GLY A 141 -2.75 0.94 -4.55
CA GLY A 141 -2.74 1.87 -3.43
C GLY A 141 -1.33 2.20 -2.91
N GLN A 142 -0.43 1.20 -2.90
CA GLN A 142 0.97 1.39 -2.49
C GLN A 142 1.74 2.24 -3.50
N ALA A 143 1.56 1.97 -4.80
CA ALA A 143 2.21 2.77 -5.84
C ALA A 143 1.70 4.22 -5.83
N ALA A 144 0.39 4.43 -5.65
CA ALA A 144 -0.17 5.76 -5.51
C ALA A 144 0.36 6.51 -4.29
N ALA A 145 0.45 5.82 -3.14
CA ALA A 145 1.06 6.38 -1.94
C ALA A 145 2.52 6.77 -2.19
N ARG A 146 3.33 5.89 -2.77
CA ARG A 146 4.73 6.21 -3.05
C ARG A 146 4.88 7.35 -4.04
N ALA A 147 4.12 7.38 -5.12
CA ALA A 147 4.17 8.49 -6.08
C ALA A 147 3.91 9.83 -5.35
N ALA A 148 2.83 9.93 -4.59
CA ALA A 148 2.52 11.14 -3.83
C ALA A 148 3.61 11.51 -2.80
N LEU A 149 4.14 10.53 -2.05
CA LEU A 149 5.12 10.78 -0.98
C LEU A 149 6.50 11.17 -1.50
N VAL A 150 6.91 10.67 -2.67
CA VAL A 150 8.18 11.06 -3.32
C VAL A 150 8.21 12.56 -3.57
N ALA A 151 7.06 13.19 -3.84
CA ALA A 151 6.99 14.62 -4.12
C ALA A 151 7.41 15.50 -2.94
N ALA A 152 7.42 14.95 -1.73
CA ALA A 152 7.91 15.66 -0.54
C ALA A 152 9.42 15.46 -0.29
N ASP A 153 10.05 14.48 -0.95
CA ASP A 153 11.50 14.26 -0.85
C ASP A 153 12.24 15.54 -1.29
N GLY A 154 13.18 16.03 -0.46
CA GLY A 154 13.91 17.28 -0.66
C GLY A 154 13.31 18.51 0.03
N THR A 155 12.17 18.40 0.70
CA THR A 155 11.59 19.54 1.45
C THR A 155 12.46 19.89 2.65
N GLU A 156 13.13 21.05 2.62
CA GLU A 156 13.97 21.53 3.72
C GLU A 156 13.18 21.66 5.02
N TYR A 157 13.83 21.38 6.15
CA TYR A 157 13.25 21.43 7.49
C TYR A 157 12.04 20.49 7.74
N SER A 158 11.65 19.67 6.77
CA SER A 158 10.56 18.70 6.93
C SER A 158 11.06 17.37 7.47
N THR A 159 10.51 17.00 8.63
CA THR A 159 10.70 15.71 9.27
C THR A 159 9.69 14.66 8.80
N MET A 160 8.78 15.01 7.88
CA MET A 160 7.74 14.09 7.40
C MET A 160 8.33 12.77 6.89
N VAL A 161 7.81 11.63 7.36
CA VAL A 161 8.19 10.29 6.90
C VAL A 161 7.63 10.05 5.49
N THR A 162 8.50 9.71 4.54
CA THR A 162 8.14 9.49 3.11
C THR A 162 8.24 8.03 2.66
N ALA A 163 8.80 7.16 3.51
CA ALA A 163 8.81 5.72 3.30
C ALA A 163 8.93 4.98 4.63
N VAL A 164 8.25 3.84 4.71
CA VAL A 164 8.33 2.87 5.80
C VAL A 164 8.36 1.48 5.18
N CYS A 165 9.33 0.65 5.53
CA CYS A 165 9.38 -0.73 5.08
C CYS A 165 10.13 -1.65 6.05
N GLY A 166 10.00 -2.96 5.84
CA GLY A 166 10.84 -3.97 6.46
C GLY A 166 11.28 -5.04 5.47
N ASN A 167 12.40 -5.70 5.73
CA ASN A 167 12.94 -6.78 4.86
C ASN A 167 13.06 -8.13 5.58
N GLY A 168 12.41 -8.30 6.74
CA GLY A 168 12.51 -9.48 7.60
C GLY A 168 13.76 -9.51 8.49
N VAL A 169 14.67 -8.54 8.35
CA VAL A 169 15.88 -8.38 9.18
C VAL A 169 15.94 -6.98 9.78
N GLU A 170 15.75 -5.97 8.95
CA GLU A 170 15.71 -4.55 9.31
C GLU A 170 14.36 -3.94 8.97
N PHE A 171 13.95 -2.97 9.80
CA PHE A 171 12.90 -2.01 9.55
C PHE A 171 13.55 -0.66 9.25
N GLY A 172 13.03 0.07 8.27
CA GLY A 172 13.63 1.32 7.80
C GLY A 172 12.59 2.41 7.53
N ILE A 173 13.01 3.66 7.77
CA ILE A 173 12.26 4.85 7.37
C ILE A 173 13.11 5.80 6.53
N LYS A 174 12.42 6.67 5.80
CA LYS A 174 12.98 7.87 5.17
C LYS A 174 12.19 9.10 5.57
N ILE A 175 12.86 10.25 5.57
CA ILE A 175 12.24 11.54 5.86
C ILE A 175 12.46 12.51 4.71
N ALA A 176 11.51 13.42 4.53
CA ALA A 176 11.44 14.37 3.43
C ALA A 176 12.73 15.19 3.26
N SER A 177 13.28 15.74 4.34
CA SER A 177 14.43 16.65 4.30
C SER A 177 15.81 15.98 4.07
N LEU A 178 15.87 14.64 4.14
CA LEU A 178 17.07 13.81 3.94
C LEU A 178 16.81 12.73 2.88
N PRO A 179 16.52 13.15 1.62
CA PRO A 179 16.10 12.23 0.59
C PRO A 179 17.17 11.18 0.29
N GLY A 180 16.75 9.94 0.11
CA GLY A 180 17.65 8.82 -0.20
C GLY A 180 18.34 8.18 1.01
N GLN A 181 18.38 8.84 2.16
CA GLN A 181 18.99 8.28 3.38
C GLN A 181 18.00 7.38 4.13
N TRP A 182 18.40 6.14 4.39
CA TRP A 182 17.64 5.20 5.21
C TRP A 182 18.08 5.26 6.68
N PHE A 183 17.11 5.24 7.58
CA PHE A 183 17.34 5.07 9.02
C PHE A 183 16.78 3.72 9.42
N THR A 184 17.66 2.78 9.79
CA THR A 184 17.28 1.39 10.04
C THR A 184 17.40 0.98 11.51
N ALA A 185 16.65 -0.04 11.88
CA ALA A 185 16.70 -0.74 13.15
C ALA A 185 16.33 -2.22 12.92
N PRO A 186 16.59 -3.13 13.86
CA PRO A 186 16.13 -4.52 13.73
C PRO A 186 14.61 -4.59 13.50
N ALA A 187 14.18 -5.41 12.53
CA ALA A 187 12.77 -5.60 12.23
C ALA A 187 12.05 -6.22 13.46
N PRO A 188 10.92 -5.64 13.91
CA PRO A 188 10.22 -6.16 15.08
C PRO A 188 9.39 -7.41 14.72
N MET A 189 9.12 -8.24 15.72
CA MET A 189 8.12 -9.29 15.62
C MET A 189 6.73 -8.69 15.80
N MET A 190 5.81 -9.05 14.89
CA MET A 190 4.42 -8.59 14.95
C MET A 190 3.63 -9.39 15.98
N LYS A 191 2.82 -8.70 16.79
CA LYS A 191 1.90 -9.35 17.73
C LYS A 191 0.48 -9.28 17.18
N GLY A 192 -0.22 -10.40 17.18
CA GLY A 192 -1.58 -10.46 16.66
C GLY A 192 -2.20 -11.85 16.76
N ARG A 193 -3.42 -11.97 16.24
CA ARG A 193 -4.07 -13.28 16.07
C ARG A 193 -3.62 -13.89 14.75
N TYR A 194 -3.32 -15.18 14.78
CA TYR A 194 -3.10 -15.97 13.58
C TYR A 194 -4.44 -16.35 12.95
N THR A 195 -4.51 -16.31 11.63
CA THR A 195 -5.68 -16.75 10.85
C THR A 195 -5.75 -18.27 10.68
N SER A 196 -4.65 -18.97 10.99
CA SER A 196 -4.54 -20.42 11.01
C SER A 196 -4.28 -20.90 12.44
N SER A 197 -4.89 -22.03 12.80
CA SER A 197 -4.57 -22.75 14.04
C SER A 197 -3.28 -23.57 13.96
N GLU A 198 -2.70 -23.70 12.76
CA GLU A 198 -1.50 -24.50 12.51
C GLU A 198 -0.19 -23.74 12.78
N PHE A 199 -0.21 -22.42 12.61
CA PHE A 199 0.99 -21.58 12.74
C PHE A 199 1.04 -20.85 14.08
N THR A 200 2.26 -20.66 14.57
CA THR A 200 2.56 -20.03 15.85
C THR A 200 3.60 -18.92 15.70
N GLU A 201 3.93 -18.24 16.81
CA GLU A 201 5.04 -17.28 16.87
C GLU A 201 6.39 -17.87 16.43
N LYS A 202 6.57 -19.20 16.51
CA LYS A 202 7.80 -19.87 16.08
C LYS A 202 7.95 -19.93 14.56
N ASP A 203 6.85 -19.82 13.83
CA ASP A 203 6.79 -19.91 12.37
C ASP A 203 6.82 -18.52 11.72
N GLN A 204 6.88 -17.48 12.54
CA GLN A 204 6.76 -16.09 12.11
C GLN A 204 8.12 -15.52 11.69
N LEU A 205 8.10 -14.73 10.61
CA LEU A 205 9.19 -13.84 10.23
C LEU A 205 9.03 -12.46 10.89
N PRO A 206 10.13 -11.76 11.20
CA PRO A 206 10.08 -10.34 11.53
C PRO A 206 9.44 -9.51 10.42
N TRP A 207 9.11 -8.26 10.72
CA TRP A 207 8.43 -7.35 9.78
C TRP A 207 9.05 -7.36 8.38
N ILE A 208 8.22 -7.61 7.37
CA ILE A 208 8.61 -7.66 5.97
C ILE A 208 7.57 -6.99 5.05
N GLY A 209 8.04 -6.21 4.08
CA GLY A 209 7.26 -5.54 3.04
C GLY A 209 7.28 -4.01 3.10
N ASP A 210 7.07 -3.41 1.92
CA ASP A 210 6.94 -1.97 1.72
C ASP A 210 5.50 -1.48 1.82
N SER A 211 4.53 -2.37 2.13
CA SER A 211 3.12 -2.02 2.09
C SER A 211 2.77 -0.89 3.05
N CYS A 212 3.58 -0.68 4.09
CA CYS A 212 3.42 0.40 5.07
C CYS A 212 3.68 1.81 4.54
N VAL A 213 4.07 1.92 3.27
CA VAL A 213 4.08 3.20 2.56
C VAL A 213 2.69 3.85 2.53
N VAL A 214 1.60 3.06 2.61
CA VAL A 214 0.24 3.61 2.56
C VAL A 214 -0.12 4.36 3.85
N GLU A 215 0.42 3.95 5.00
CA GLU A 215 0.27 4.63 6.29
C GLU A 215 0.93 6.00 6.27
N CYS A 216 2.06 6.14 5.58
CA CYS A 216 2.69 7.45 5.39
C CYS A 216 1.76 8.42 4.62
N ALA A 217 0.88 7.87 3.76
CA ALA A 217 -0.13 8.61 3.00
C ALA A 217 -1.49 8.72 3.73
N GLY A 218 -1.55 8.40 5.03
CA GLY A 218 -2.77 8.53 5.84
C GLY A 218 -3.74 7.35 5.74
N MET A 219 -3.37 6.28 5.05
CA MET A 219 -4.21 5.09 4.87
C MET A 219 -3.86 4.00 5.90
N GLY A 220 -4.48 2.82 5.77
CA GLY A 220 -4.19 1.65 6.58
C GLY A 220 -4.53 1.85 8.05
N GLY A 221 -3.57 1.63 8.94
CA GLY A 221 -3.75 1.79 10.38
C GLY A 221 -4.22 3.20 10.80
N LEU A 222 -3.83 4.25 10.05
CA LEU A 222 -4.30 5.62 10.29
C LEU A 222 -5.79 5.78 9.91
N ALA A 223 -6.26 4.97 8.97
CA ALA A 223 -7.64 4.93 8.51
C ALA A 223 -8.51 3.89 9.26
N ALA A 224 -8.14 3.48 10.47
CA ALA A 224 -8.90 2.50 11.26
C ALA A 224 -10.40 2.84 11.36
N ALA A 225 -10.74 4.11 11.57
CA ALA A 225 -12.13 4.59 11.60
C ALA A 225 -12.88 4.34 10.28
N ALA A 226 -12.20 4.30 9.13
CA ALA A 226 -12.82 3.99 7.85
C ALA A 226 -13.19 2.49 7.74
N SER A 227 -12.47 1.60 8.42
CA SER A 227 -12.73 0.15 8.38
C SER A 227 -12.89 -0.50 9.77
N PRO A 228 -13.99 -0.21 10.51
CA PRO A 228 -14.24 -0.83 11.81
C PRO A 228 -14.27 -2.36 11.77
N ILE A 229 -14.61 -2.96 10.62
CA ILE A 229 -14.62 -4.41 10.44
C ILE A 229 -13.22 -5.02 10.57
N VAL A 230 -12.17 -4.33 10.08
CA VAL A 230 -10.78 -4.78 10.24
C VAL A 230 -10.38 -4.77 11.71
N CYS A 231 -10.76 -3.72 12.44
CA CYS A 231 -10.55 -3.64 13.89
C CYS A 231 -11.31 -4.75 14.64
N SER A 232 -12.54 -5.07 14.22
CA SER A 232 -13.36 -6.13 14.82
C SER A 232 -12.72 -7.52 14.73
N LEU A 233 -11.93 -7.82 13.69
CA LEU A 233 -11.19 -9.09 13.59
C LEU A 233 -10.18 -9.26 14.75
N ARG A 234 -9.78 -8.15 15.37
CA ARG A 234 -8.87 -8.10 16.53
C ARG A 234 -9.62 -7.97 17.86
N GLY A 235 -10.95 -8.02 17.85
CA GLY A 235 -11.81 -7.88 19.04
C GLY A 235 -12.09 -6.43 19.45
N LEU A 236 -11.77 -5.46 18.59
CA LEU A 236 -12.04 -4.04 18.84
C LEU A 236 -13.46 -3.65 18.40
N LYS A 237 -13.99 -2.58 18.99
CA LYS A 237 -15.28 -1.99 18.65
C LYS A 237 -15.09 -0.75 17.76
N LEU A 238 -16.18 -0.26 17.17
CA LEU A 238 -16.18 0.98 16.37
C LEU A 238 -15.53 2.16 17.11
N LYS A 239 -15.88 2.37 18.38
CA LYS A 239 -15.30 3.45 19.19
C LYS A 239 -13.78 3.34 19.33
N ASP A 240 -13.24 2.11 19.33
CA ASP A 240 -11.82 1.88 19.46
C ASP A 240 -11.14 2.18 18.12
N ALA A 241 -11.78 1.84 16.98
CA ALA A 241 -11.31 2.21 15.65
C ALA A 241 -11.27 3.74 15.44
N ILE A 242 -12.29 4.46 15.91
CA ILE A 242 -12.31 5.94 15.90
C ILE A 242 -11.18 6.48 16.77
N HIS A 243 -11.03 5.95 17.99
CA HIS A 243 -9.99 6.38 18.91
C HIS A 243 -8.59 6.19 18.33
N ILE A 244 -8.33 5.05 17.68
CA ILE A 244 -7.08 4.73 16.98
C ILE A 244 -6.77 5.77 15.89
N THR A 245 -7.74 6.14 15.06
CA THR A 245 -7.51 7.19 14.05
C THR A 245 -7.25 8.56 14.69
N ARG A 246 -7.96 8.92 15.76
CA ARG A 246 -7.74 10.20 16.47
C ARG A 246 -6.39 10.25 17.18
N GLU A 247 -5.89 9.14 17.73
CA GLU A 247 -4.53 9.06 18.29
C GLU A 247 -3.46 9.33 17.20
N MET A 248 -3.74 8.96 15.94
CA MET A 248 -2.83 9.23 14.83
C MET A 248 -2.76 10.69 14.40
N GLU A 249 -3.71 11.52 14.82
CA GLU A 249 -3.64 12.96 14.59
C GLU A 249 -2.51 13.60 15.40
N GLU A 250 -2.14 13.03 16.55
CA GLU A 250 -1.08 13.56 17.42
C GLU A 250 0.32 13.43 16.81
N ILE A 251 0.48 12.56 15.81
CA ILE A 251 1.76 12.26 15.16
C ILE A 251 1.78 12.62 13.67
N CYS A 252 0.68 13.15 13.15
CA CYS A 252 0.57 13.57 11.76
C CYS A 252 0.59 15.09 11.68
N ILE A 253 1.14 15.61 10.58
CA ILE A 253 1.27 17.05 10.35
C ILE A 253 -0.09 17.70 10.16
N THR A 254 -1.00 17.03 9.45
CA THR A 254 -2.32 17.58 9.10
C THR A 254 -3.29 16.47 8.66
N HIS A 255 -4.40 16.84 8.03
CA HIS A 255 -5.39 15.94 7.46
C HIS A 255 -5.47 16.06 5.94
N ASN A 256 -5.82 14.97 5.26
CA ASN A 256 -5.96 14.92 3.81
C ASN A 256 -7.43 15.15 3.39
N PRO A 257 -7.78 16.32 2.83
CA PRO A 257 -9.17 16.65 2.47
C PRO A 257 -9.76 15.76 1.36
N ALA A 258 -8.93 14.96 0.69
CA ALA A 258 -9.41 14.00 -0.29
C ALA A 258 -10.04 12.75 0.33
N PHE A 259 -9.84 12.51 1.63
CA PHE A 259 -10.23 11.26 2.30
C PHE A 259 -11.19 11.52 3.47
N PRO A 260 -12.45 11.89 3.19
CA PRO A 260 -13.47 12.05 4.23
C PRO A 260 -13.95 10.68 4.75
N VAL A 261 -14.15 10.56 6.06
CA VAL A 261 -14.57 9.31 6.69
C VAL A 261 -15.89 9.48 7.45
N PRO A 262 -16.96 8.73 7.09
CA PRO A 262 -18.26 8.85 7.74
C PRO A 262 -18.24 8.64 9.26
N ASN A 263 -17.43 7.68 9.74
CA ASN A 263 -17.31 7.39 11.18
C ASN A 263 -16.59 8.48 11.98
N LEU A 264 -15.98 9.45 11.31
CA LEU A 264 -15.37 10.64 11.92
C LEU A 264 -16.27 11.88 11.77
N ASP A 265 -17.55 11.69 11.46
CA ASP A 265 -18.48 12.79 11.09
C ASP A 265 -18.03 13.55 9.83
N PHE A 266 -17.58 12.79 8.83
CA PHE A 266 -17.03 13.29 7.56
C PHE A 266 -15.78 14.16 7.69
N ASP A 267 -15.12 14.13 8.85
CA ASP A 267 -13.78 14.63 9.01
C ASP A 267 -12.77 13.81 8.18
N PHE A 268 -11.59 14.37 8.00
CA PHE A 268 -10.57 13.85 7.10
C PHE A 268 -9.59 12.92 7.81
N LEU A 269 -8.87 12.09 7.05
CA LEU A 269 -7.82 11.24 7.62
C LEU A 269 -6.54 12.02 7.94
N PRO A 270 -5.86 11.73 9.06
CA PRO A 270 -4.54 12.29 9.34
C PRO A 270 -3.52 11.83 8.29
N VAL A 271 -2.56 12.68 7.96
CA VAL A 271 -1.53 12.42 6.94
C VAL A 271 -0.21 13.11 7.27
N GLY A 272 0.89 12.55 6.76
CA GLY A 272 2.22 13.10 6.93
C GLY A 272 2.73 12.84 8.32
N ILE A 273 3.13 11.59 8.58
CA ILE A 273 3.69 11.18 9.86
C ILE A 273 4.94 12.02 10.15
N ASP A 274 4.96 12.70 11.29
CA ASP A 274 6.09 13.45 11.79
C ASP A 274 6.99 12.57 12.68
N ILE A 275 8.25 12.95 12.85
CA ILE A 275 9.19 12.26 13.74
C ILE A 275 8.84 12.59 15.20
N GLY A 276 7.76 11.99 15.69
CA GLY A 276 7.30 12.02 17.09
C GLY A 276 7.31 10.65 17.77
N GLY A 277 7.70 9.58 17.05
CA GLY A 277 7.91 8.26 17.64
C GLY A 277 6.70 7.32 17.68
N LEU A 278 5.66 7.56 16.88
CA LEU A 278 4.57 6.62 16.73
C LEU A 278 4.33 6.41 15.23
N ILE A 279 4.28 5.17 14.78
CA ILE A 279 3.69 4.76 13.49
C ILE A 279 2.73 3.63 13.83
N GLY A 280 1.61 3.54 13.10
CA GLY A 280 0.75 2.35 13.19
C GLY A 280 -0.19 2.34 14.40
N ALA A 281 -0.60 3.50 14.90
CA ALA A 281 -1.83 3.64 15.70
C ALA A 281 -1.88 2.81 16.98
N GLY A 282 -0.73 2.67 17.66
CA GLY A 282 -0.57 1.80 18.83
C GLY A 282 -0.70 0.30 18.52
N MET A 283 -1.04 -0.08 17.28
CA MET A 283 -1.24 -1.45 16.82
C MET A 283 0.08 -2.12 16.40
N ALA A 284 1.08 -1.31 16.05
CA ALA A 284 2.43 -1.74 15.73
C ALA A 284 3.42 -0.74 16.36
N ARG A 285 4.10 -1.13 17.46
CA ARG A 285 5.22 -0.32 17.97
C ARG A 285 6.41 -0.49 17.03
N VAL A 286 6.57 0.43 16.09
CA VAL A 286 7.74 0.48 15.21
C VAL A 286 9.00 0.76 16.04
N PRO A 287 10.19 0.31 15.60
CA PRO A 287 11.42 0.54 16.37
C PRO A 287 11.77 2.02 16.47
N MET A 288 11.69 2.60 17.67
CA MET A 288 12.02 4.01 17.94
C MET A 288 13.40 4.44 17.44
N GLN A 289 14.35 3.50 17.44
CA GLN A 289 15.71 3.73 17.03
C GLN A 289 15.84 4.33 15.61
N CYS A 290 14.93 4.00 14.67
CA CYS A 290 15.00 4.59 13.32
C CYS A 290 14.63 6.09 13.33
N PHE A 291 13.69 6.50 14.17
CA PHE A 291 13.31 7.91 14.37
C PHE A 291 14.39 8.70 15.11
N GLU A 292 14.98 8.11 16.15
CA GLU A 292 16.08 8.73 16.89
C GLU A 292 17.26 9.02 15.96
N LYS A 293 17.65 8.05 15.12
CA LYS A 293 18.70 8.24 14.10
C LYS A 293 18.32 9.33 13.09
N ALA A 294 17.06 9.39 12.67
CA ALA A 294 16.56 10.41 11.76
C ALA A 294 16.61 11.82 12.38
N LEU A 295 16.23 11.97 13.65
CA LEU A 295 16.32 13.26 14.37
C LEU A 295 17.76 13.73 14.55
N VAL A 296 18.68 12.82 14.88
CA VAL A 296 20.10 13.18 15.01
C VAL A 296 20.64 13.72 13.67
N ALA A 297 20.41 13.00 12.57
CA ALA A 297 20.86 13.44 11.25
C ALA A 297 20.15 14.73 10.77
N PHE A 298 18.87 14.90 11.12
CA PHE A 298 18.14 16.13 10.87
C PHE A 298 18.78 17.31 11.61
N GLY A 299 19.07 17.13 12.90
CA GLY A 299 19.75 18.13 13.74
C GLY A 299 21.11 18.52 13.18
N GLU A 300 21.94 17.55 12.80
CA GLU A 300 23.26 17.81 12.20
C GLU A 300 23.20 18.64 10.91
N LYS A 301 22.09 18.57 10.15
CA LYS A 301 21.91 19.33 8.91
C LYS A 301 21.29 20.70 9.11
N TYR A 302 20.37 20.85 10.06
CA TYR A 302 19.48 22.02 10.15
C TYR A 302 19.53 22.81 11.47
N LEU A 303 20.17 22.28 12.53
CA LEU A 303 20.28 22.91 13.86
C LEU A 303 21.73 23.22 14.23
#